data_AF-A0A1H0VQK8-F1
#
_entry.id   AF-A0A1H0VQK8-F1
#
_cell.length_a   1.000
_cell.length_b   1.000
_cell.length_c   1.000
_cell.angle_alpha   90.00
_cell.angle_beta   90.00
_cell.angle_gamma   90.00
#
_symmetry.space_group_name_H-M   'P 1'
#
loop_
_entity.id
_entity.type
_entity.pdbx_description
1 polymer ?
#
loop_
_entity_poly.entity_id
_entity_poly.type
_entity_poly.pdbx_seq_one_letter_code
_entity_poly.pdbx_strand_id
1 'polypeptide(L)'
;MREDMYLFQKQGRDYKIVDKGWEQVRDQLVSMRVNGGFPYITVNDGDYMKAGELYLKHWYEGIELDLKYLEKVMPYLHQLWGRPVHMESMIENKSVVFTYDGKSVTRKYV
;
A
#
# COMPACT_ATOMS: atom_id res chain seq x y z
N MET A 1 23.89 7.36 -24.88
CA MET A 1 22.57 7.53 -25.52
C MET A 1 21.55 7.60 -24.40
N ARG A 2 20.78 8.70 -24.31
CA ARG A 2 19.64 8.82 -23.40
C ARG A 2 18.39 8.43 -24.19
N GLU A 3 17.65 7.45 -23.70
CA GLU A 3 16.41 6.99 -24.31
C GLU A 3 15.26 7.82 -23.75
N ASP A 4 14.58 8.58 -24.60
CA ASP A 4 13.39 9.35 -24.24
C ASP A 4 12.14 8.49 -24.46
N MET A 5 11.32 8.32 -23.42
CA MET A 5 10.04 7.61 -23.48
C MET A 5 8.92 8.56 -23.93
N TYR A 6 8.21 8.19 -25.00
CA TYR A 6 7.02 8.90 -25.48
C TYR A 6 5.77 8.04 -25.30
N LEU A 7 4.74 8.59 -24.65
CA LEU A 7 3.44 7.95 -24.50
C LEU A 7 2.51 8.50 -25.58
N PHE A 8 2.23 7.69 -26.60
CA PHE A 8 1.32 8.08 -27.68
C PHE A 8 -0.10 7.60 -27.37
N GLN A 9 -1.01 8.53 -27.09
CA GLN A 9 -2.44 8.25 -27.08
C GLN A 9 -3.04 8.70 -28.41
N LYS A 10 -3.69 7.78 -29.13
CA LYS A 10 -4.32 8.08 -30.41
C LYS A 10 -5.63 8.85 -30.18
N GLN A 11 -5.66 10.15 -30.50
CA GLN A 11 -6.89 10.89 -30.73
C GLN A 11 -7.14 11.05 -32.24
N GLY A 12 -8.08 10.28 -32.79
CA GLY A 12 -8.49 10.43 -34.19
C GLY A 12 -7.40 10.06 -35.21
N ARG A 13 -7.14 10.95 -36.17
CA ARG A 13 -6.34 10.70 -37.38
C ARG A 13 -4.93 11.32 -37.36
N ASP A 14 -4.60 12.09 -36.34
CA ASP A 14 -3.31 12.79 -36.21
C ASP A 14 -2.70 12.56 -34.82
N TYR A 15 -1.38 12.40 -34.75
CA TYR A 15 -0.62 12.32 -33.50
C TYR A 15 -0.19 13.74 -33.11
N LYS A 16 -0.69 14.25 -31.98
CA LYS A 16 -0.27 15.55 -31.42
C LYS A 16 0.52 15.32 -30.14
N ILE A 17 1.69 15.93 -30.05
CA ILE A 17 2.54 15.90 -28.84
C ILE A 17 1.89 16.84 -27.81
N VAL A 18 1.39 16.27 -26.72
CA VAL A 18 0.74 17.01 -25.63
C VAL A 18 1.55 16.79 -24.35
N ASP A 19 2.58 17.60 -24.21
CA ASP A 19 3.20 18.01 -22.94
C ASP A 19 4.01 17.02 -22.07
N LYS A 20 4.91 17.62 -21.29
CA LYS A 20 6.08 17.06 -20.58
C LYS A 20 5.75 16.25 -19.31
N GLY A 21 4.86 15.26 -19.41
CA GLY A 21 4.46 14.39 -18.29
C GLY A 21 5.24 13.08 -18.17
N TRP A 22 6.29 12.86 -18.97
CA TRP A 22 7.01 11.58 -19.02
C TRP A 22 7.74 11.24 -17.70
N GLU A 23 8.15 12.25 -16.94
CA GLU A 23 8.83 12.06 -15.65
C GLU A 23 7.89 11.43 -14.62
N GLN A 24 6.63 11.88 -14.52
CA GLN A 24 5.66 11.30 -13.58
C GLN A 24 5.31 9.86 -13.93
N VAL A 25 5.16 9.55 -15.23
CA VAL A 25 4.91 8.17 -15.69
C VAL A 25 6.13 7.28 -15.45
N ARG A 26 7.34 7.78 -15.74
CA ARG A 26 8.59 7.08 -15.46
C ARG A 26 8.74 6.83 -13.96
N ASP A 27 8.52 7.84 -13.13
CA ASP A 27 8.71 7.75 -11.69
C ASP A 27 7.67 6.81 -11.05
N GLN A 28 6.43 6.77 -11.56
CA GLN A 28 5.45 5.73 -11.19
C GLN A 28 5.88 4.31 -11.62
N LEU A 29 6.41 4.14 -12.83
CA LEU A 29 6.88 2.83 -13.30
C LEU A 29 8.15 2.37 -12.56
N VAL A 30 9.00 3.31 -12.16
CA VAL A 30 10.20 3.06 -11.35
C VAL A 30 9.81 2.74 -9.91
N SER A 31 8.84 3.45 -9.30
CA SER A 31 8.36 3.14 -7.95
C SER A 31 7.66 1.78 -7.90
N MET A 32 6.96 1.37 -8.95
CA MET A 32 6.42 0.00 -9.09
C MET A 32 7.49 -1.09 -9.18
N ARG A 33 8.76 -0.76 -9.49
CA ARG A 33 9.90 -1.70 -9.40
C ARG A 33 10.55 -1.74 -8.03
N VAL A 34 10.32 -0.76 -7.16
CA VAL A 34 10.79 -0.80 -5.76
C VAL A 34 10.00 -1.89 -5.04
N ASN A 35 10.69 -2.82 -4.38
CA ASN A 35 10.14 -4.07 -3.83
C ASN A 35 9.29 -4.91 -4.81
N GLY A 36 9.44 -4.72 -6.13
CA GLY A 36 8.62 -5.41 -7.13
C GLY A 36 7.12 -5.07 -7.04
N GLY A 37 6.77 -3.94 -6.44
CA GLY A 37 5.38 -3.53 -6.21
C GLY A 37 4.72 -4.21 -5.00
N PHE A 38 5.46 -4.98 -4.21
CA PHE A 38 4.97 -5.52 -2.95
C PHE A 38 5.07 -4.49 -1.83
N PRO A 39 4.03 -4.34 -0.99
CA PRO A 39 4.06 -3.40 0.12
C PRO A 39 5.12 -3.80 1.15
N TYR A 40 5.85 -2.81 1.67
CA TYR A 40 6.83 -3.04 2.72
C TYR A 40 6.15 -3.04 4.10
N ILE A 41 6.03 -4.23 4.70
CA ILE A 41 5.34 -4.43 5.99
C ILE A 41 6.30 -5.08 6.99
N THR A 42 6.40 -4.51 8.20
CA THR A 42 7.24 -5.05 9.28
C THR A 42 6.41 -5.37 10.52
N VAL A 43 6.86 -6.37 11.29
CA VAL A 43 6.42 -6.58 12.66
C VAL A 43 7.12 -5.56 13.54
N ASN A 44 6.37 -4.64 14.15
CA ASN A 44 6.91 -3.64 15.05
C ASN A 44 6.76 -4.04 16.52
N ASP A 45 5.70 -4.80 16.85
CA ASP A 45 5.47 -5.31 18.19
C ASP A 45 4.75 -6.66 18.13
N GLY A 46 5.27 -7.67 18.85
CA GLY A 46 4.67 -8.99 18.99
C GLY A 46 4.03 -9.23 20.37
N ASP A 47 4.10 -8.24 21.26
CA ASP A 47 3.41 -8.22 22.55
C ASP A 47 2.70 -6.88 22.73
N TYR A 48 2.00 -6.46 21.67
CA TYR A 48 1.34 -5.17 21.66
C TYR A 48 0.32 -5.09 22.80
N MET A 49 0.30 -3.95 23.48
CA MET A 49 -0.47 -3.71 24.70
C MET A 49 -0.24 -4.72 25.84
N LYS A 50 0.87 -5.48 25.81
CA LYS A 50 1.17 -6.58 26.75
C LYS A 50 0.11 -7.69 26.74
N ALA A 51 -0.55 -7.87 25.59
CA ALA A 51 -1.63 -8.84 25.40
C ALA A 51 -1.24 -9.97 24.43
N GLY A 52 0.01 -10.02 23.96
CA GLY A 52 0.46 -10.89 22.89
C GLY A 52 -0.16 -10.55 21.53
N GLU A 53 -0.66 -9.33 21.35
CA GLU A 53 -1.26 -8.88 20.09
C GLU A 53 -0.18 -8.49 19.08
N LEU A 54 -0.45 -8.68 17.79
CA LEU A 54 0.52 -8.42 16.73
C LEU A 54 0.31 -7.02 16.17
N TYR A 55 1.34 -6.19 16.20
CA TYR A 55 1.35 -4.88 15.56
C TYR A 55 2.26 -4.88 14.32
N LEU A 56 1.62 -4.70 13.17
CA LEU A 56 2.25 -4.58 11.87
C LEU A 56 2.25 -3.13 11.42
N LYS A 57 3.33 -2.71 10.76
CA LYS A 57 3.43 -1.40 10.13
C LYS A 57 3.69 -1.54 8.64
N HIS A 58 2.80 -0.97 7.85
CA HIS A 58 3.05 -0.68 6.45
C HIS A 58 3.84 0.61 6.34
N TRP A 59 5.04 0.52 5.80
CA TRP A 59 5.87 1.67 5.47
C TRP A 59 5.38 2.27 4.16
N TYR A 60 4.70 3.40 4.25
CA TYR A 60 4.13 4.07 3.09
C TYR A 60 5.22 4.59 2.16
N GLU A 61 5.31 4.02 0.97
CA GLU A 61 6.25 4.37 -0.10
C GLU A 61 5.56 5.13 -1.25
N GLY A 62 4.50 5.88 -0.95
CA GLY A 62 3.70 6.62 -1.94
C GLY A 62 2.56 5.83 -2.57
N ILE A 63 2.35 4.58 -2.14
CA ILE A 63 1.25 3.70 -2.58
C ILE A 63 0.50 3.22 -1.34
N GLU A 64 -0.82 3.42 -1.33
CA GLU A 64 -1.70 2.92 -0.27
C GLU A 64 -2.02 1.44 -0.45
N LEU A 65 -2.35 0.75 0.64
CA LEU A 65 -2.86 -0.61 0.55
C LEU A 65 -4.28 -0.62 -0.02
N ASP A 66 -4.58 -1.59 -0.87
CA ASP A 66 -5.97 -1.83 -1.27
C ASP A 66 -6.79 -2.27 -0.05
N LEU A 67 -7.77 -1.44 0.32
CA LEU A 67 -8.56 -1.64 1.54
C LEU A 67 -9.39 -2.93 1.50
N LYS A 68 -9.94 -3.28 0.34
CA LYS A 68 -10.77 -4.49 0.19
C LYS A 68 -9.92 -5.74 0.33
N TYR A 69 -8.69 -5.68 -0.16
CA TYR A 69 -7.73 -6.76 -0.03
C TYR A 69 -7.23 -6.86 1.41
N LEU A 70 -6.86 -5.73 2.02
CA LEU A 70 -6.42 -5.65 3.41
C LEU A 70 -7.45 -6.26 4.37
N GLU A 71 -8.73 -5.85 4.26
CA GLU A 71 -9.81 -6.38 5.09
C GLU A 71 -9.98 -7.91 4.98
N LYS A 72 -9.67 -8.48 3.82
CA LYS A 72 -9.67 -9.94 3.61
C LYS A 72 -8.40 -10.63 4.11
N VAL A 73 -7.27 -9.93 4.15
CA VAL A 73 -5.99 -10.46 4.64
C VAL A 73 -5.95 -10.53 6.16
N MET A 74 -6.56 -9.58 6.87
CA MET A 74 -6.56 -9.51 8.33
C MET A 74 -7.01 -10.81 9.04
N PRO A 75 -8.10 -11.50 8.60
CA PRO A 75 -8.47 -12.80 9.17
C PRO A 75 -7.39 -13.88 9.05
N TYR A 76 -6.64 -13.91 7.94
CA TYR A 76 -5.55 -14.88 7.76
C TYR A 76 -4.34 -14.55 8.64
N LEU A 77 -4.03 -13.27 8.83
CA LEU A 77 -2.99 -12.86 9.78
C LEU A 77 -3.33 -13.30 11.21
N HIS A 78 -4.58 -13.10 11.62
CA HIS A 78 -5.06 -13.60 12.90
C HIS A 78 -5.05 -15.12 12.98
N GLN A 79 -5.39 -15.84 11.90
CA GLN A 79 -5.29 -17.30 11.88
C GLN A 79 -3.85 -17.79 12.10
N LEU A 80 -2.86 -17.09 11.53
CA LEU A 80 -1.44 -17.43 11.70
C LEU A 80 -0.91 -17.04 13.09
N TRP A 81 -1.31 -15.87 13.60
CA TRP A 81 -0.81 -15.35 14.88
C TRP A 81 -1.56 -15.91 16.11
N GLY A 82 -2.85 -16.17 15.97
CA GLY A 82 -3.74 -16.72 17.02
C GLY A 82 -4.32 -15.69 17.99
N ARG A 83 -3.99 -14.40 17.83
CA ARG A 83 -4.45 -13.27 18.66
C ARG A 83 -4.83 -12.08 17.78
N PRO A 84 -5.49 -11.04 18.32
CA PRO A 84 -5.79 -9.83 17.57
C PRO A 84 -4.56 -9.25 16.86
N VAL A 85 -4.80 -8.74 15.65
CA VAL A 85 -3.77 -8.18 14.77
C VAL A 85 -4.13 -6.74 14.42
N HIS A 86 -3.13 -5.88 14.46
CA HIS A 86 -3.20 -4.47 14.12
C HIS A 86 -2.30 -4.19 12.92
N MET A 87 -2.81 -3.49 11.91
CA MET A 87 -2.05 -3.01 10.77
C MET A 87 -2.15 -1.50 10.66
N GLU A 88 -1.05 -0.82 10.96
CA GLU A 88 -0.86 0.60 10.68
C GLU A 88 -0.57 0.80 9.19
N SER A 89 -1.30 1.68 8.54
CA SER A 89 -1.10 2.09 7.15
C SER A 89 -1.50 3.57 6.97
N MET A 90 -1.43 4.08 5.75
CA MET A 90 -1.80 5.44 5.39
C MET A 90 -2.97 5.43 4.41
N ILE A 91 -3.94 6.32 4.63
CA ILE A 91 -5.10 6.58 3.74
C ILE A 91 -5.27 8.10 3.62
N GLU A 92 -5.28 8.63 2.40
CA GLU A 92 -5.39 10.07 2.12
C GLU A 92 -4.38 10.89 2.95
N ASN A 93 -3.14 10.40 3.06
CA ASN A 93 -2.07 10.97 3.89
C ASN A 93 -2.35 11.01 5.41
N LYS A 94 -3.33 10.25 5.91
CA LYS A 94 -3.61 10.10 7.33
C LYS A 94 -3.23 8.70 7.80
N SER A 95 -2.60 8.61 8.96
CA SER A 95 -2.29 7.31 9.58
C SER A 95 -3.57 6.66 10.08
N VAL A 96 -3.74 5.38 9.75
CA VAL A 96 -4.91 4.57 10.10
C VAL A 96 -4.44 3.22 10.59
N VAL A 97 -4.99 2.77 11.71
CA VAL A 97 -4.78 1.42 12.23
C VAL A 97 -6.04 0.59 11.96
N PHE A 98 -5.85 -0.51 11.23
CA PHE A 98 -6.84 -1.56 11.06
C PHE A 98 -6.63 -2.60 12.15
N THR A 99 -7.68 -3.00 12.84
CA THR A 99 -7.62 -4.03 13.89
C THR A 99 -8.61 -5.13 13.58
N TYR A 100 -8.16 -6.38 13.66
CA TYR A 100 -9.02 -7.55 13.58
C TYR A 100 -8.96 -8.33 14.89
N ASP A 101 -10.10 -8.46 15.55
CA ASP A 101 -10.25 -9.06 16.89
C ASP A 101 -10.69 -10.53 16.86
N GLY A 102 -10.69 -11.15 15.68
CA GLY A 102 -11.22 -12.50 15.46
C GLY A 102 -12.69 -12.53 15.01
N LYS A 103 -13.38 -11.39 14.96
CA LYS A 103 -14.78 -11.29 14.52
C LYS A 103 -14.96 -10.28 13.40
N SER A 104 -14.42 -9.07 13.56
CA SER A 104 -14.60 -7.99 12.58
C SER A 104 -13.35 -7.14 12.45
N VAL A 105 -13.24 -6.47 11.30
CA VAL A 105 -12.20 -5.47 11.06
C VAL A 105 -12.74 -4.11 11.48
N THR A 106 -12.01 -3.42 12.36
CA THR A 106 -12.28 -2.04 12.75
C THR A 106 -11.14 -1.15 12.26
N ARG A 107 -11.43 0.13 12.03
CA ARG A 107 -10.43 1.12 11.61
C ARG A 107 -10.46 2.33 12.53
N LYS A 108 -9.29 2.81 12.92
CA LYS A 108 -9.12 4.00 13.77
C LYS A 108 -8.06 4.91 13.15
N TYR A 109 -8.42 6.18 12.93
CA TYR A 109 -7.46 7.22 12.57
C TYR A 109 -6.61 7.56 13.80
N VAL A 110 -5.29 7.67 13.60
CA VAL A 110 -4.31 8.03 14.63
C VAL A 110 -4.23 9.54 14.78
#